data_AF-A0A974S8F9-F1
#
_entry.id   AF-A0A974S8F9-F1
#
_cell.length_a   1.000
_cell.length_b   1.000
_cell.length_c   1.000
_cell.angle_alpha   90.00
_cell.angle_beta   90.00
_cell.angle_gamma   90.00
#
_symmetry.space_group_name_H-M   'P 1'
#
loop_
_entity.id
_entity.type
_entity.pdbx_description
1 polymer ?
#
loop_
_entity_poly.entity_id
_entity_poly.type
_entity_poly.pdbx_seq_one_letter_code
_entity_poly.pdbx_strand_id
1 'polypeptide(L)'
;MALKRGELLSAQSTDTFLATMSEARTGPRRLKGGLPSGWSIAHKTGTGQDWRGGSIGINDVAVLTAPDGRSYAVVVLMKRTTKPVPARLAFMQQVSKAVVTSWESERDGARKTLASLRPGESSGVTESTAASVDLAGVVCISPRLRTQDLPAGVILC
;
A
#
# COMPACT_ATOMS: atom_id res chain seq x y z
N MET A 1 8.66 -7.06 -6.88
CA MET A 1 7.86 -6.54 -8.01
C MET A 1 8.78 -6.29 -9.22
N ALA A 2 8.29 -6.39 -10.47
CA ALA A 2 9.17 -6.40 -11.65
C ALA A 2 9.78 -5.03 -12.00
N LEU A 3 8.99 -3.95 -11.94
CA LEU A 3 9.45 -2.60 -12.27
C LEU A 3 10.68 -2.17 -11.47
N LYS A 4 10.59 -2.11 -10.15
CA LYS A 4 11.68 -1.66 -9.28
C LYS A 4 12.80 -2.72 -9.08
N ARG A 5 12.65 -3.93 -9.61
CA ARG A 5 13.77 -4.87 -9.82
C ARG A 5 14.50 -4.64 -11.15
N GLY A 6 14.03 -3.71 -11.99
CA GLY A 6 14.64 -3.41 -13.29
C GLY A 6 14.37 -4.48 -14.35
N GLU A 7 13.32 -5.29 -14.19
CA GLU A 7 13.01 -6.40 -15.11
C GLU A 7 12.19 -5.95 -16.33
N LEU A 8 11.67 -4.72 -16.32
CA LEU A 8 10.77 -4.21 -17.37
C LEU A 8 11.42 -3.18 -18.29
N LEU A 9 12.43 -2.46 -17.81
CA LEU A 9 13.10 -1.35 -18.50
C LEU A 9 14.60 -1.44 -18.21
N SER A 10 15.43 -0.74 -18.99
CA SER A 10 16.86 -0.57 -18.64
C SER A 10 17.01 0.04 -17.24
N ALA A 11 18.17 -0.14 -16.61
CA ALA A 11 18.44 0.42 -15.28
C ALA A 11 18.18 1.93 -15.23
N GLN A 12 18.75 2.67 -16.19
CA GLN A 12 18.57 4.12 -16.29
C GLN A 12 17.10 4.53 -16.50
N SER A 13 16.35 3.80 -17.33
CA SER A 13 14.93 4.08 -17.55
C SER A 13 14.08 3.73 -16.34
N THR A 14 14.42 2.66 -15.61
CA THR A 14 13.76 2.28 -14.36
C THR A 14 13.92 3.38 -13.31
N ASP A 15 15.14 3.88 -13.12
CA ASP A 15 15.44 4.95 -12.16
C ASP A 15 14.72 6.24 -12.54
N THR A 16 14.79 6.64 -13.82
CA THR A 16 14.11 7.84 -14.34
C THR A 16 12.61 7.75 -14.13
N PHE A 17 12.00 6.59 -14.41
CA PHE A 17 10.57 6.40 -14.28
C PHE A 17 10.12 6.43 -12.80
N LEU A 18 10.84 5.76 -11.91
CA LEU A 18 10.54 5.78 -10.47
C LEU A 18 10.77 7.16 -9.85
N ALA A 19 11.80 7.90 -10.28
CA ALA A 19 12.03 9.28 -9.86
C ALA A 19 10.87 10.18 -10.29
N THR A 20 10.46 10.09 -11.56
CA THR A 20 9.31 10.84 -12.10
C THR A 20 8.03 10.55 -11.32
N MET A 21 7.76 9.28 -11.02
CA MET A 21 6.61 8.87 -10.20
C MET A 21 6.70 9.37 -8.75
N SER A 22 7.91 9.50 -8.18
CA SER A 22 8.12 10.02 -6.82
C SER A 22 7.91 11.53 -6.73
N GLU A 23 8.08 12.23 -7.84
CA GLU A 23 7.86 13.66 -7.97
C GLU A 23 6.40 14.03 -8.28
N ALA A 24 5.50 13.05 -8.44
CA ALA A 24 4.10 13.33 -8.68
C ALA A 24 3.51 14.27 -7.60
N ARG A 25 2.89 15.36 -8.06
CA ARG A 25 2.21 16.36 -7.21
C ARG A 25 0.71 16.07 -7.06
N THR A 26 0.17 15.14 -7.84
CA THR A 26 -1.25 14.78 -7.82
C THR A 26 -1.59 13.93 -6.60
N GLY A 27 -2.85 14.00 -6.15
CA GLY A 27 -3.34 13.16 -5.05
C GLY A 27 -2.55 13.23 -3.74
N PRO A 28 -2.12 14.40 -3.23
CA PRO A 28 -1.30 14.48 -2.02
C PRO A 28 -1.98 13.89 -0.77
N ARG A 29 -3.32 13.83 -0.77
CA ARG A 29 -4.15 13.24 0.30
C ARG A 29 -4.63 11.81 0.01
N ARG A 30 -4.10 11.12 -1.01
CA ARG A 30 -4.44 9.72 -1.34
C ARG A 30 -3.55 8.77 -0.53
N LEU A 31 -2.91 7.78 -1.17
CA LEU A 31 -1.99 6.86 -0.51
C LEU A 31 -0.88 7.63 0.23
N LYS A 32 -0.31 8.66 -0.40
CA LYS A 32 0.72 9.52 0.20
C LYS A 32 0.32 10.11 1.55
N GLY A 33 -0.96 10.46 1.73
CA GLY A 33 -1.45 11.06 2.98
C GLY A 33 -1.53 10.09 4.17
N GLY A 34 -1.38 8.79 3.93
CA GLY A 34 -1.39 7.77 4.98
C GLY A 34 0.01 7.33 5.43
N LEU A 35 1.07 7.84 4.80
CA LEU A 35 2.44 7.43 5.08
C LEU A 35 3.07 8.31 6.17
N PRO A 36 3.75 7.74 7.17
CA PRO A 36 4.52 8.50 8.13
C PRO A 36 5.84 9.00 7.50
N SER A 37 6.55 9.87 8.23
CA SER A 37 7.88 10.33 7.85
C SER A 37 8.85 9.16 7.66
N GLY A 38 9.77 9.29 6.71
CA GLY A 38 10.78 8.28 6.39
C GLY A 38 10.33 7.23 5.36
N TRP A 39 9.03 7.16 5.08
CA TRP A 39 8.53 6.40 3.94
C TRP A 39 8.61 7.24 2.66
N SER A 40 8.90 6.59 1.54
CA SER A 40 8.81 7.20 0.21
C SER A 40 7.75 6.51 -0.63
N ILE A 41 7.24 7.25 -1.63
CA ILE A 41 6.19 6.80 -2.52
C ILE A 41 6.52 7.24 -3.95
N ALA A 42 6.55 6.28 -4.87
CA ALA A 42 6.52 6.50 -6.30
C ALA A 42 5.11 6.11 -6.78
N HIS A 43 4.29 7.04 -7.28
CA HIS A 43 2.89 6.71 -7.60
C HIS A 43 2.35 7.36 -8.88
N LYS A 44 1.22 6.81 -9.33
CA LYS A 44 0.40 7.38 -10.40
C LYS A 44 -1.06 7.39 -10.00
N THR A 45 -1.64 8.57 -10.03
CA THR A 45 -3.07 8.79 -9.80
C THR A 45 -3.87 8.70 -11.10
N GLY A 46 -5.12 8.21 -11.00
CA GLY A 46 -6.17 8.35 -12.01
C GLY A 46 -7.46 8.87 -11.37
N THR A 47 -8.20 9.72 -12.07
CA THR A 47 -9.48 10.27 -11.58
C THR A 47 -10.43 10.44 -12.74
N GLY A 48 -11.56 9.74 -12.70
CA GLY A 48 -12.71 10.01 -13.55
C GLY A 48 -13.51 11.19 -13.01
N GLN A 49 -14.31 11.80 -13.88
CA GLN A 49 -15.20 12.90 -13.51
C GLN A 49 -16.28 12.42 -12.52
N ASP A 50 -16.95 13.36 -11.87
CA ASP A 50 -18.20 13.04 -11.19
C ASP A 50 -19.31 12.90 -12.25
N TRP A 51 -20.00 11.76 -12.25
CA TRP A 51 -21.06 11.44 -13.20
C TRP A 51 -22.22 10.75 -12.49
N ARG A 52 -23.45 11.25 -12.72
CA ARG A 52 -24.69 10.70 -12.13
C ARG A 52 -24.57 10.46 -10.61
N GLY A 53 -24.16 11.50 -9.88
CA GLY A 53 -24.10 11.49 -8.42
C GLY A 53 -22.97 10.66 -7.80
N GLY A 54 -21.94 10.28 -8.56
CA GLY A 54 -20.78 9.59 -8.01
C GLY A 54 -19.53 9.76 -8.88
N SER A 55 -18.36 9.53 -8.30
CA SER A 55 -17.11 9.53 -9.08
C SER A 55 -16.98 8.22 -9.84
N ILE A 56 -16.68 8.32 -11.14
CA ILE A 56 -16.46 7.17 -12.03
C ILE A 56 -14.96 6.86 -12.20
N GLY A 57 -14.29 6.62 -11.08
CA GLY A 57 -12.88 6.23 -11.06
C GLY A 57 -12.09 7.11 -10.12
N ILE A 58 -11.57 6.54 -9.04
CA ILE A 58 -10.56 7.21 -8.23
C ILE A 58 -9.47 6.21 -7.85
N ASN A 59 -8.35 6.32 -8.55
CA ASN A 59 -7.30 5.32 -8.60
C ASN A 59 -5.98 5.87 -8.08
N ASP A 60 -5.19 5.06 -7.40
CA ASP A 60 -3.81 5.38 -7.05
C ASP A 60 -2.99 4.09 -7.03
N VAL A 61 -1.92 4.04 -7.81
CA VAL A 61 -1.02 2.89 -7.92
C VAL A 61 0.37 3.35 -7.51
N ALA A 62 0.98 2.65 -6.57
CA ALA A 62 2.19 3.08 -5.91
C ALA A 62 3.20 1.96 -5.68
N VAL A 63 4.48 2.32 -5.68
CA VAL A 63 5.55 1.61 -5.00
C VAL A 63 5.85 2.39 -3.72
N LEU A 64 5.53 1.80 -2.58
CA LEU A 64 5.89 2.33 -1.27
C LEU A 64 7.25 1.77 -0.89
N THR A 65 8.14 2.59 -0.33
CA THR A 65 9.42 2.11 0.21
C THR A 65 9.55 2.53 1.66
N ALA A 66 9.73 1.52 2.52
CA ALA A 66 9.95 1.68 3.95
C ALA A 66 11.37 2.23 4.23
N PRO A 67 11.62 2.78 5.44
CA PRO A 67 12.92 3.31 5.81
C PRO A 67 14.09 2.31 5.74
N ASP A 68 13.81 1.01 5.85
CA ASP A 68 14.80 -0.08 5.75
C ASP A 68 15.03 -0.55 4.31
N GLY A 69 14.40 0.09 3.32
CA GLY A 69 14.53 -0.23 1.90
C GLY A 69 13.57 -1.29 1.39
N ARG A 70 12.74 -1.92 2.24
CA ARG A 70 11.68 -2.83 1.77
C ARG A 70 10.68 -2.07 0.92
N SER A 71 10.27 -2.65 -0.21
CA SER A 71 9.30 -2.04 -1.11
C SER A 71 8.02 -2.87 -1.23
N TYR A 72 6.90 -2.16 -1.30
CA TYR A 72 5.55 -2.72 -1.41
C TYR A 72 4.87 -2.13 -2.65
N ALA A 73 4.35 -2.98 -3.52
CA ALA A 73 3.45 -2.52 -4.58
C ALA A 73 2.05 -2.37 -3.98
N VAL A 74 1.42 -1.21 -4.10
CA VAL A 74 0.07 -0.93 -3.60
C VAL A 74 -0.78 -0.39 -4.73
N VAL A 75 -1.94 -1.00 -4.95
CA VAL A 75 -2.91 -0.56 -5.94
C VAL A 75 -4.19 -0.18 -5.21
N VAL A 76 -4.87 0.89 -5.58
CA VAL A 76 -6.24 1.17 -5.14
C VAL A 76 -7.03 1.61 -6.36
N LEU A 77 -8.04 0.83 -6.75
CA LEU A 77 -8.88 1.12 -7.93
C LEU A 77 -10.36 1.22 -7.56
N MET A 78 -10.88 2.41 -7.28
CA MET A 78 -12.31 2.58 -7.00
C MET A 78 -13.09 2.87 -8.29
N LYS A 79 -13.87 1.89 -8.77
CA LYS A 79 -14.60 1.97 -10.06
C LYS A 79 -15.68 3.06 -10.08
N ARG A 80 -16.68 2.95 -9.20
CA ARG A 80 -17.71 3.98 -8.99
C ARG A 80 -18.00 4.09 -7.51
N THR A 81 -18.04 5.31 -6.99
CA THR A 81 -18.36 5.55 -5.58
C THR A 81 -19.20 6.81 -5.40
N THR A 82 -20.28 6.68 -4.62
CA THR A 82 -21.14 7.78 -4.19
C THR A 82 -20.71 8.35 -2.83
N LYS A 83 -19.73 7.73 -2.17
CA LYS A 83 -19.21 8.21 -0.88
C LYS A 83 -18.62 9.61 -1.04
N PRO A 84 -18.63 10.48 -0.02
CA PRO A 84 -18.03 11.82 -0.13
C PRO A 84 -16.50 11.74 -0.24
N VAL A 85 -15.88 12.77 -0.82
CA VAL A 85 -14.42 12.84 -1.06
C VAL A 85 -13.58 12.50 0.18
N PRO A 86 -13.87 13.04 1.40
CA PRO A 86 -13.10 12.70 2.60
C PRO A 86 -13.08 11.20 2.91
N ALA A 87 -14.20 10.49 2.73
CA ALA A 87 -14.27 9.05 2.99
C ALA A 87 -13.42 8.24 2.00
N ARG A 88 -13.41 8.63 0.72
CA ARG A 88 -12.58 8.00 -0.33
C ARG A 88 -11.09 8.16 -0.02
N LEU A 89 -10.69 9.37 0.38
CA LEU A 89 -9.30 9.67 0.74
C LEU A 89 -8.87 8.95 2.03
N ALA A 90 -9.73 8.96 3.05
CA ALA A 90 -9.49 8.24 4.29
C ALA A 90 -9.27 6.74 4.06
N PHE A 91 -10.03 6.13 3.15
CA PHE A 91 -9.81 4.73 2.78
C PHE A 91 -8.43 4.49 2.16
N MET A 92 -8.03 5.30 1.18
CA MET A 92 -6.68 5.19 0.60
C MET A 92 -5.58 5.35 1.67
N GLN A 93 -5.75 6.29 2.59
CA GLN A 93 -4.80 6.47 3.68
C GLN A 93 -4.79 5.30 4.66
N GLN A 94 -5.93 4.67 4.93
CA GLN A 94 -6.02 3.45 5.75
C GLN A 94 -5.29 2.29 5.10
N VAL A 95 -5.37 2.13 3.78
CA VAL A 95 -4.58 1.12 3.05
C VAL A 95 -3.08 1.34 3.28
N SER A 96 -2.59 2.57 3.11
CA SER A 96 -1.17 2.88 3.37
C SER A 96 -0.78 2.64 4.83
N LYS A 97 -1.64 2.99 5.79
CA LYS A 97 -1.41 2.73 7.21
C LYS A 97 -1.35 1.23 7.53
N ALA A 98 -2.19 0.41 6.90
CA ALA A 98 -2.15 -1.04 7.06
C ALA A 98 -0.81 -1.63 6.59
N VAL A 99 -0.26 -1.14 5.47
CA VAL A 99 1.09 -1.52 5.01
C VAL A 99 2.15 -1.16 6.04
N VAL A 100 2.07 0.04 6.61
CA VAL A 100 3.02 0.50 7.64
C VAL A 100 2.92 -0.38 8.88
N THR A 101 1.73 -0.65 9.39
CA THR A 101 1.50 -1.52 10.55
C THR A 101 2.00 -2.95 10.32
N SER A 102 1.81 -3.49 9.11
CA SER A 102 2.37 -4.80 8.74
C SER A 102 3.90 -4.77 8.78
N TRP A 103 4.53 -3.74 8.18
CA TRP A 103 5.98 -3.59 8.20
C TRP A 103 6.54 -3.47 9.63
N GLU A 104 5.89 -2.67 10.49
CA GLU A 104 6.29 -2.53 11.89
C GLU A 104 6.21 -3.86 12.63
N SER A 105 5.12 -4.60 12.43
CA SER A 105 4.90 -5.92 13.04
C SER A 105 5.94 -6.95 12.58
N GLU A 106 6.26 -6.98 11.28
CA GLU A 106 7.31 -7.83 10.73
C GLU A 106 8.69 -7.45 11.27
N ARG A 107 8.99 -6.15 11.36
CA ARG A 107 10.26 -5.64 11.88
C ARG A 107 10.44 -5.98 13.35
N ASP A 108 9.40 -5.81 14.15
CA ASP A 108 9.43 -6.10 15.57
C ASP A 108 9.43 -7.60 15.85
N GLY A 109 8.73 -8.39 15.03
CA GLY A 109 8.84 -9.85 15.01
C GLY A 109 10.26 -10.30 14.70
N ALA A 110 10.87 -9.80 13.62
CA ALA A 110 12.25 -10.11 13.27
C ALA A 110 13.25 -9.68 14.35
N ARG A 111 13.03 -8.52 14.99
CA ARG A 111 13.85 -8.06 16.12
C ARG A 111 13.72 -8.99 17.32
N LYS A 112 12.51 -9.44 17.64
CA LYS A 112 12.26 -10.42 18.70
C LYS A 112 12.89 -11.77 18.36
N THR A 113 12.78 -12.27 17.13
CA THR A 113 13.45 -13.49 16.67
C THR A 113 14.97 -13.37 16.80
N LEU A 114 15.56 -12.26 16.38
CA LEU A 114 16.99 -12.01 16.52
C LEU A 114 17.42 -11.97 17.99
N ALA A 115 16.61 -11.35 18.85
CA ALA A 115 16.84 -11.31 20.30
C ALA A 115 16.59 -12.66 20.99
N SER A 116 15.73 -13.52 20.43
CA SER A 116 15.38 -14.83 20.98
C SER A 116 16.18 -15.99 20.41
N LEU A 117 16.97 -15.78 19.35
CA LEU A 117 17.89 -16.76 18.79
C LEU A 117 18.96 -17.12 19.84
N ARG A 118 18.65 -18.15 20.62
CA ARG A 118 19.59 -19.12 21.17
C ARG A 118 19.57 -20.36 20.25
N PRO A 119 20.66 -21.12 20.12
CA PRO A 119 20.69 -22.27 19.21
C PRO A 119 19.57 -23.28 19.55
N GLY A 120 18.61 -23.44 18.64
CA GLY A 120 17.60 -24.51 18.61
C GLY A 120 16.26 -24.25 19.30
N GLU A 121 15.27 -23.67 18.60
CA GLU A 121 13.82 -24.03 18.60
C GLU A 121 12.96 -22.91 17.96
N SER A 122 11.77 -23.25 17.41
CA SER A 122 10.82 -22.29 16.83
C SER A 122 9.37 -22.59 17.22
N SER A 123 8.54 -21.58 17.49
CA SER A 123 7.09 -21.72 17.67
C SER A 123 6.31 -20.54 17.10
N GLY A 124 5.14 -20.84 16.52
CA GLY A 124 4.28 -19.98 15.71
C GLY A 124 3.34 -19.06 16.48
N VAL A 125 2.52 -18.30 15.74
CA VAL A 125 1.55 -17.34 16.29
C VAL A 125 0.25 -17.29 15.45
N THR A 126 -0.86 -17.14 16.18
CA THR A 126 -2.29 -17.16 15.80
C THR A 126 -2.89 -15.78 15.45
N GLU A 127 -4.17 -15.81 15.04
CA GLU A 127 -4.97 -14.84 14.26
C GLU A 127 -5.96 -13.99 15.11
N SER A 128 -6.38 -12.81 14.64
CA SER A 128 -7.61 -12.10 15.09
C SER A 128 -8.07 -10.96 14.14
N THR A 129 -9.30 -10.50 14.34
CA THR A 129 -10.33 -10.03 13.37
C THR A 129 -10.59 -8.50 13.39
N ALA A 130 -11.04 -7.89 12.27
CA ALA A 130 -12.35 -7.16 12.12
C ALA A 130 -12.44 -5.97 11.13
N ALA A 131 -13.68 -5.83 10.59
CA ALA A 131 -14.44 -4.63 10.21
C ALA A 131 -14.49 -4.16 8.73
N SER A 132 -15.73 -3.94 8.30
CA SER A 132 -16.20 -3.78 6.92
C SER A 132 -16.29 -2.32 6.46
N VAL A 133 -15.72 -2.03 5.28
CA VAL A 133 -16.00 -0.82 4.51
C VAL A 133 -16.36 -1.22 3.08
N ASP A 134 -17.61 -0.96 2.69
CA ASP A 134 -18.12 -1.18 1.34
C ASP A 134 -17.59 -0.07 0.41
N LEU A 135 -16.36 -0.25 -0.03
CA LEU A 135 -15.70 0.48 -1.12
C LEU A 135 -15.23 -0.57 -2.10
N ALA A 136 -15.94 -0.72 -3.23
CA ALA A 136 -15.52 -1.59 -4.32
C ALA A 136 -14.19 -1.09 -4.90
N GLY A 137 -13.08 -1.56 -4.33
CA GLY A 137 -11.73 -1.20 -4.74
C GLY A 137 -10.79 -2.38 -4.69
N VAL A 138 -10.14 -2.72 -5.81
CA VAL A 138 -9.10 -3.75 -5.80
C VAL A 138 -7.85 -3.17 -5.15
N VAL A 139 -7.32 -3.86 -4.14
CA VAL A 139 -6.12 -3.43 -3.43
C VAL A 139 -5.09 -4.55 -3.29
N CYS A 140 -4.15 -4.64 -4.25
CA CYS A 140 -3.04 -5.62 -4.23
C CYS A 140 -1.86 -5.08 -3.41
N ILE A 141 -1.27 -5.92 -2.53
CA ILE A 141 -0.09 -5.59 -1.73
C ILE A 141 0.89 -6.78 -1.68
N SER A 142 2.08 -6.65 -2.26
CA SER A 142 3.11 -7.72 -2.24
C SER A 142 4.45 -7.27 -1.59
N PRO A 143 5.23 -8.16 -0.94
CA PRO A 143 4.88 -9.52 -0.50
C PRO A 143 4.86 -9.62 1.04
N ARG A 144 3.87 -10.33 1.59
CA ARG A 144 3.70 -10.75 3.02
C ARG A 144 2.66 -10.03 3.89
N LEU A 145 1.81 -9.17 3.35
CA LEU A 145 0.59 -8.85 4.10
C LEU A 145 -0.31 -10.08 4.14
N ARG A 146 -1.01 -10.31 5.26
CA ARG A 146 -2.09 -11.30 5.35
C ARG A 146 -3.43 -10.63 5.12
N THR A 147 -4.38 -11.34 4.53
CA THR A 147 -5.72 -10.81 4.22
C THR A 147 -6.44 -10.32 5.47
N GLN A 148 -6.20 -10.95 6.62
CA GLN A 148 -6.76 -10.60 7.93
C GLN A 148 -6.29 -9.23 8.47
N ASP A 149 -5.14 -8.74 8.00
CA ASP A 149 -4.53 -7.50 8.47
C ASP A 149 -5.00 -6.28 7.63
N LEU A 150 -6.01 -6.47 6.78
CA LEU A 150 -6.48 -5.50 5.78
C LEU A 150 -7.94 -5.09 5.97
N PRO A 151 -8.31 -3.83 5.64
CA PRO A 151 -9.71 -3.41 5.60
C PRO A 151 -10.54 -4.28 4.64
N ALA A 152 -11.84 -4.46 4.91
CA ALA A 152 -12.69 -5.19 3.97
C ALA A 152 -12.70 -4.53 2.57
N GLY A 153 -12.76 -5.36 1.53
CA GLY A 153 -12.65 -4.93 0.13
C GLY A 153 -11.22 -4.96 -0.42
N VAL A 154 -10.20 -5.18 0.42
CA VAL A 154 -8.80 -5.33 0.00
C VAL A 154 -8.50 -6.78 -0.42
N ILE A 155 -7.83 -6.97 -1.56
CA ILE A 155 -7.53 -8.30 -2.14
C ILE A 155 -6.02 -8.44 -2.32
N LEU A 156 -5.41 -9.37 -1.59
CA LEU A 156 -4.00 -9.66 -1.77
C LEU A 156 -3.69 -10.30 -3.13
N CYS A 157 -2.63 -9.77 -3.73
CA CYS A 157 -1.88 -10.30 -4.87
C CYS A 157 -0.42 -10.32 -4.39
#